data_AF-A0A3D5RZG2-F1
#
_entry.id   AF-A0A3D5RZG2-F1
#
_cell.length_a   1.000
_cell.length_b   1.000
_cell.length_c   1.000
_cell.angle_alpha   90.00
_cell.angle_beta   90.00
_cell.angle_gamma   90.00
#
_symmetry.space_group_name_H-M   'P 1'
#
loop_
_entity.id
_entity.type
_entity.pdbx_description
1 polymer ?
#
loop_
_entity_poly.entity_id
_entity_poly.type
_entity_poly.pdbx_seq_one_letter_code
_entity_poly.pdbx_strand_id
1 'polypeptide(L)'
;MAEEDVDITIVNPEAVAIETEDGGMVIDFDPSAMDEQIPFEANLAEHLDDKDLRFIANELVGAYEADKDSRGDWERTYVEGLDNLGLKIEERTEPWSGACGVYHPLLSEAVVRFQSQAITEIFPASGPVRTNIIGKMTEEKEAQARRVENYMNYLLTEDMTEYRNESENMLFSLPLAGSAFKKIYWDVNMQRPCSMFIPAEDFVVSYGASDLRTAARATHVMRMTLNDILKLQYAEFYRDVELPQSSVGTDRIKQKYNELAGDSPNYDYELNSYSKDGLHTLLEMHVDLDLKGFEDKIEGRETGIALPYVVTIDQGSGEVLSV
;
A
#
# COMPACT_ATOMS: atom_id res chain seq x y z
N MET A 1 -3.12 45.70 43.78
CA MET A 1 -1.75 45.63 44.32
C MET A 1 -1.62 44.34 45.10
N ALA A 2 -1.02 43.35 44.47
CA ALA A 2 -0.03 42.44 45.03
C ALA A 2 0.57 41.76 43.80
N GLU A 3 1.68 42.31 43.30
CA GLU A 3 2.56 41.59 42.38
C GLU A 3 3.21 40.47 43.21
N GLU A 4 3.04 39.22 42.80
CA GLU A 4 3.83 38.11 43.32
C GLU A 4 5.18 38.15 42.61
N ASP A 5 6.19 38.66 43.32
CA ASP A 5 7.59 38.56 42.92
C ASP A 5 8.02 37.09 43.07
N VAL A 6 8.15 36.40 41.94
CA VAL A 6 8.81 35.09 41.88
C VAL A 6 10.31 35.35 41.74
N ASP A 7 11.05 35.16 42.83
CA ASP A 7 12.49 35.40 42.88
C ASP A 7 13.26 34.20 42.29
N ILE A 8 13.55 34.26 40.99
CA ILE A 8 14.26 33.19 40.26
C ILE A 8 15.76 33.37 40.47
N THR A 9 16.33 32.58 41.39
CA THR A 9 17.79 32.57 41.59
C THR A 9 18.44 31.55 40.65
N ILE A 10 19.13 32.02 39.62
CA ILE A 10 19.86 31.16 38.66
C ILE A 10 21.22 30.80 39.26
N VAL A 11 21.38 29.55 39.72
CA VAL A 11 22.63 29.06 40.34
C VAL A 11 23.52 28.30 39.34
N ASN A 12 23.00 27.87 38.18
CA ASN A 12 23.78 27.25 37.08
C ASN A 12 22.99 27.30 35.75
N PRO A 13 23.63 27.39 34.57
CA PRO A 13 22.92 27.56 33.28
C PRO A 13 22.17 26.32 32.76
N GLU A 14 22.21 25.18 33.48
CA GLU A 14 21.59 23.92 33.06
C GLU A 14 20.51 23.39 34.03
N ALA A 15 20.19 24.10 35.11
CA ALA A 15 19.20 23.65 36.08
C ALA A 15 18.30 24.79 36.55
N VAL A 16 16.98 24.61 36.40
CA VAL A 16 15.96 25.53 36.93
C VAL A 16 15.50 24.99 38.28
N ALA A 17 15.74 25.75 39.35
CA ALA A 17 15.24 25.42 40.68
C ALA A 17 13.95 26.20 40.94
N ILE A 18 12.86 25.49 41.27
CA ILE A 18 11.59 26.09 41.67
C ILE A 18 11.44 25.86 43.18
N GLU A 19 11.43 26.94 43.97
CA GLU A 19 11.11 26.87 45.40
C GLU A 19 9.59 26.78 45.57
N THR A 20 9.12 25.82 46.36
CA THR A 20 7.72 25.72 46.77
C THR A 20 7.50 26.40 48.11
N GLU A 21 6.28 26.91 48.38
CA GLU A 21 5.93 27.68 49.59
C GLU A 21 6.24 26.97 50.92
N ASP A 22 6.43 25.64 50.92
CA ASP A 22 6.80 24.84 52.08
C ASP A 22 8.32 24.63 52.25
N GLY A 23 9.17 25.37 51.53
CA GLY A 23 10.63 25.30 51.66
C GLY A 23 11.27 24.04 51.06
N GLY A 24 10.54 23.35 50.17
CA GLY A 24 11.05 22.25 49.37
C GLY A 24 11.63 22.73 48.04
N MET A 25 12.82 22.22 47.69
CA MET A 25 13.49 22.49 46.42
C MET A 25 13.29 21.29 45.49
N VAL A 26 12.53 21.48 44.41
CA VAL A 26 12.41 20.50 43.32
C VAL A 26 13.45 20.88 42.25
N ILE A 27 14.43 20.01 42.06
CA ILE A 27 15.45 20.18 41.03
C ILE A 27 15.04 19.34 39.83
N ASP A 28 14.69 20.02 38.74
CA ASP A 28 14.48 19.40 37.44
C ASP A 28 15.84 19.25 36.74
N PHE A 29 16.23 18.00 36.46
CA PHE A 29 17.56 17.65 35.94
C PHE A 29 17.59 17.41 34.43
N ASP A 30 16.44 17.49 33.74
CA ASP A 30 16.41 17.36 32.28
C ASP A 30 15.23 18.12 31.64
N PRO A 31 15.33 19.46 31.51
CA PRO A 31 14.29 20.25 30.86
C PRO A 31 14.21 20.03 29.33
N SER A 32 15.10 19.19 28.75
CA SER A 32 15.09 18.82 27.33
C SER A 32 14.34 17.51 27.07
N ALA A 33 14.09 16.69 28.10
CA ALA A 33 13.23 15.52 28.06
C ALA A 33 11.73 15.89 28.14
N MET A 34 11.34 16.98 27.46
CA MET A 34 9.97 17.01 26.95
C MET A 34 9.91 15.90 25.92
N ASP A 35 9.33 14.76 26.27
CA ASP A 35 8.86 13.77 25.30
C ASP A 35 8.12 14.55 24.22
N GLU A 36 8.75 14.77 23.06
CA GLU A 36 8.02 15.19 21.87
C GLU A 36 7.01 14.08 21.66
N GLN A 37 5.76 14.32 22.07
CA GLN A 37 4.67 13.40 21.85
C GLN A 37 4.44 13.36 20.35
N ILE A 38 5.16 12.44 19.69
CA ILE A 38 5.01 12.16 18.28
C ILE A 38 3.53 11.82 18.07
N PRO A 39 2.82 12.59 17.22
CA PRO A 39 1.43 12.28 16.92
C PRO A 39 1.30 10.84 16.42
N PHE A 40 0.22 10.16 16.80
CA PHE A 40 -0.01 8.77 16.36
C PHE A 40 -0.01 8.61 14.83
N GLU A 41 -0.37 9.66 14.10
CA GLU A 41 -0.44 9.69 12.63
C GLU A 41 0.86 10.18 11.98
N ALA A 42 1.90 10.51 12.76
CA ALA A 42 3.15 10.99 12.23
C ALA A 42 3.96 9.87 11.58
N ASN A 43 4.65 10.20 10.49
CA ASN A 43 5.54 9.27 9.81
C ASN A 43 6.78 8.97 10.67
N LEU A 44 6.92 7.73 11.13
CA LEU A 44 8.05 7.37 12.00
C LEU A 44 9.39 7.40 11.26
N ALA A 45 9.38 7.37 9.92
CA ALA A 45 10.59 7.46 9.11
C ALA A 45 11.33 8.80 9.26
N GLU A 46 10.67 9.85 9.76
CA GLU A 46 11.31 11.15 10.05
C GLU A 46 11.99 11.19 11.42
N HIS A 47 11.59 10.31 12.34
CA HIS A 47 12.08 10.27 13.71
C HIS A 47 13.10 9.14 13.96
N LEU A 48 13.22 8.20 13.04
CA LEU A 48 14.20 7.11 13.10
C LEU A 48 15.55 7.52 12.52
N ASP A 49 16.64 7.02 13.13
CA ASP A 49 17.99 7.21 12.62
C ASP A 49 18.16 6.58 11.22
N ASP A 50 18.84 7.28 10.31
CA ASP A 50 19.14 6.79 8.95
C ASP A 50 19.80 5.40 8.93
N LYS A 51 20.57 5.07 9.98
CA LYS A 51 21.21 3.76 10.11
C LYS A 51 20.19 2.65 10.34
N ASP A 52 19.19 2.90 11.17
CA ASP A 52 18.14 1.93 11.47
C ASP A 52 17.18 1.79 10.28
N LEU A 53 16.84 2.89 9.60
CA LEU A 53 16.07 2.86 8.36
C LEU A 53 16.75 2.04 7.26
N ARG A 54 18.06 2.20 7.07
CA ARG A 54 18.82 1.38 6.12
C ARG A 54 18.83 -0.09 6.51
N PHE A 55 18.87 -0.41 7.80
CA PHE A 55 18.81 -1.79 8.26
C PHE A 55 17.44 -2.41 7.92
N ILE A 56 16.36 -1.70 8.26
CA ILE A 56 14.98 -2.08 7.94
C ILE A 56 14.81 -2.28 6.44
N ALA A 57 15.27 -1.32 5.62
CA ALA A 57 15.15 -1.41 4.17
C ALA A 57 15.83 -2.65 3.59
N ASN A 58 17.07 -2.94 4.01
CA ASN A 58 17.80 -4.11 3.52
C ASN A 58 17.14 -5.43 3.94
N GLU A 59 16.66 -5.51 5.18
CA GLU A 59 15.95 -6.69 5.68
C GLU A 59 14.65 -6.93 4.91
N LEU A 60 13.84 -5.88 4.75
CA LEU A 60 12.54 -5.96 4.11
C LEU A 60 12.63 -6.23 2.60
N VAL A 61 13.57 -5.60 1.90
CA VAL A 61 13.82 -5.88 0.48
C VAL A 61 14.28 -7.32 0.30
N GLY A 62 15.20 -7.82 1.14
CA GLY A 62 15.64 -9.21 1.08
C GLY A 62 14.51 -10.20 1.37
N ALA A 63 13.63 -9.90 2.32
CA ALA A 63 12.44 -10.71 2.61
C ALA A 63 11.46 -10.71 1.43
N TYR A 64 11.27 -9.56 0.77
CA TYR A 64 10.44 -9.43 -0.43
C TYR A 64 10.97 -10.29 -1.58
N GLU A 65 12.27 -10.25 -1.85
CA GLU A 65 12.89 -11.08 -2.89
C GLU A 65 12.68 -12.58 -2.62
N ALA A 66 12.85 -13.01 -1.37
CA ALA A 66 12.62 -14.41 -0.98
C ALA A 66 11.16 -14.86 -1.20
N ASP A 67 10.18 -14.01 -0.87
CA ASP A 67 8.78 -14.33 -1.10
C ASP A 67 8.41 -14.29 -2.60
N LYS A 68 8.99 -13.37 -3.36
CA LYS A 68 8.84 -13.32 -4.82
C LYS A 68 9.38 -14.59 -5.48
N ASP A 69 10.55 -15.06 -5.07
CA ASP A 69 11.14 -16.30 -5.59
C ASP A 69 10.27 -17.53 -5.28
N SER A 70 9.60 -17.53 -4.12
CA SER A 70 8.73 -18.65 -3.70
C SER A 70 7.53 -18.88 -4.60
N ARG A 71 7.05 -17.85 -5.32
CA ARG A 71 5.89 -17.94 -6.23
C ARG A 71 6.26 -18.16 -7.70
N GLY A 72 7.53 -18.40 -8.01
CA GLY A 72 8.00 -18.52 -9.40
C GLY A 72 7.31 -19.62 -10.22
N ASP A 73 6.78 -20.67 -9.60
CA ASP A 73 5.99 -21.71 -10.28
C ASP A 73 4.62 -21.17 -10.72
N TRP A 74 3.94 -20.44 -9.85
CA TRP A 74 2.67 -19.77 -10.16
C TRP A 74 2.87 -18.74 -11.28
N GLU A 75 3.95 -17.94 -11.21
CA GLU A 75 4.26 -16.95 -12.26
C GLU A 75 4.40 -17.59 -13.64
N ARG A 76 5.05 -18.77 -13.73
CA ARG A 76 5.20 -19.49 -15.01
C ARG A 76 3.86 -20.00 -15.53
N THR A 77 3.05 -20.64 -14.68
CA THR A 77 1.72 -21.12 -15.06
C THR A 77 0.81 -19.97 -15.50
N TYR A 78 0.90 -18.83 -14.83
CA TYR A 78 0.13 -17.66 -15.18
C TYR A 78 0.52 -17.09 -16.55
N VAL A 79 1.83 -16.95 -16.83
CA VAL A 79 2.33 -16.53 -18.15
C VAL A 79 1.88 -17.48 -19.26
N GLU A 80 1.98 -18.80 -19.05
CA GLU A 80 1.48 -19.80 -19.99
C GLU A 80 -0.04 -19.69 -20.20
N GLY A 81 -0.79 -19.39 -19.14
CA GLY A 81 -2.24 -19.15 -19.22
C GLY A 81 -2.60 -17.94 -20.08
N LEU A 82 -1.83 -16.86 -19.96
CA LEU A 82 -2.01 -15.65 -20.76
C LEU A 82 -1.70 -15.87 -22.25
N ASP A 83 -0.64 -16.61 -22.57
CA ASP A 83 -0.31 -16.97 -23.96
C ASP A 83 -1.45 -17.76 -24.64
N ASN A 84 -2.14 -18.62 -23.88
CA ASN A 84 -3.28 -19.41 -24.37
C ASN A 84 -4.55 -18.58 -24.67
N LEU A 85 -4.64 -17.34 -24.19
CA LEU A 85 -5.76 -16.45 -24.55
C LEU A 85 -5.70 -16.00 -26.01
N GLY A 86 -4.55 -16.15 -26.67
CA GLY A 86 -4.40 -15.92 -28.10
C GLY A 86 -4.71 -14.49 -28.54
N LEU A 87 -4.55 -13.52 -27.64
CA LEU A 87 -4.76 -12.10 -27.93
C LEU A 87 -3.71 -11.53 -28.89
N LYS A 88 -2.60 -12.25 -29.08
CA LYS A 88 -1.48 -11.89 -29.96
C LYS A 88 -1.47 -12.73 -31.23
N ILE A 89 -1.22 -12.05 -32.35
CA ILE A 89 -0.84 -12.71 -33.60
C ILE A 89 0.64 -13.06 -33.51
N GLU A 90 0.94 -14.35 -33.36
CA GLU A 90 2.32 -14.84 -33.41
C GLU A 90 2.74 -15.09 -34.86
N GLU A 91 3.85 -14.48 -35.28
CA GLU A 91 4.57 -14.93 -36.47
C GLU A 91 5.36 -16.20 -36.12
N ARG A 92 4.78 -17.37 -36.39
CA ARG A 92 5.48 -18.63 -36.16
C ARG A 92 6.41 -18.95 -37.31
N THR A 93 7.59 -19.46 -36.97
CA THR A 93 8.58 -20.00 -37.93
C THR A 93 8.47 -21.50 -38.12
N GLU A 94 7.71 -22.17 -37.25
CA GLU A 94 7.37 -23.58 -37.35
C GLU A 94 5.85 -23.77 -37.56
N PRO A 95 5.43 -24.71 -38.42
CA PRO A 95 6.25 -25.56 -39.29
C PRO A 95 6.89 -24.83 -40.49
N TRP A 96 6.50 -23.59 -40.78
CA TRP A 96 7.16 -22.70 -41.74
C TRP A 96 7.03 -21.23 -41.31
N SER A 97 7.88 -20.36 -41.83
CA SER A 97 7.84 -18.90 -41.59
C SER A 97 6.51 -18.29 -42.00
N GLY A 98 5.83 -17.64 -41.05
CA GLY A 98 4.50 -17.08 -41.25
C GLY A 98 3.36 -18.09 -41.04
N ALA A 99 3.61 -19.21 -40.37
CA ALA A 99 2.53 -20.11 -39.97
C ALA A 99 1.64 -19.43 -38.91
N CYS A 100 0.32 -19.51 -39.08
CA CYS A 100 -0.62 -18.93 -38.12
C CYS A 100 -0.77 -19.83 -36.90
N GLY A 101 -0.50 -19.30 -35.70
CA GLY A 101 -0.99 -19.90 -34.46
C GLY A 101 -2.50 -19.74 -34.38
N VAL A 102 -3.24 -20.85 -34.27
CA VAL A 102 -4.69 -20.81 -34.03
C VAL A 102 -4.93 -21.12 -32.56
N TYR A 103 -5.34 -20.10 -31.81
CA TYR A 103 -5.79 -20.25 -30.43
C TYR A 103 -7.30 -20.47 -30.40
N HIS A 104 -7.77 -21.39 -29.55
CA HIS A 104 -9.20 -21.61 -29.41
C HIS A 104 -9.79 -20.51 -28.51
N PRO A 105 -10.79 -19.73 -28.95
CA PRO A 105 -11.31 -18.57 -28.21
C PRO A 105 -12.13 -18.94 -26.96
N LEU A 106 -12.15 -20.21 -26.55
CA LEU A 106 -13.05 -20.70 -25.49
C LEU A 106 -12.67 -20.12 -24.13
N LEU A 107 -11.37 -19.96 -23.86
CA LEU A 107 -10.90 -19.34 -22.62
C LEU A 107 -11.29 -17.86 -22.58
N SER A 108 -11.00 -17.11 -23.64
CA SER A 108 -11.34 -15.68 -23.72
C SER A 108 -12.86 -15.46 -23.64
N GLU A 109 -13.66 -16.31 -24.31
CA GLU A 109 -15.12 -16.26 -24.21
C GLU A 109 -15.61 -16.57 -22.79
N ALA A 110 -15.04 -17.58 -22.12
CA ALA A 110 -15.41 -17.94 -20.76
C ALA A 110 -15.11 -16.82 -19.76
N VAL A 111 -13.96 -16.15 -19.91
CA VAL A 111 -13.55 -15.01 -19.07
C VAL A 111 -14.50 -13.82 -19.26
N VAL A 112 -14.78 -13.44 -20.51
CA VAL A 112 -15.71 -12.34 -20.82
C VAL A 112 -17.12 -12.64 -20.30
N ARG A 113 -17.59 -13.89 -20.43
CA ARG A 113 -18.89 -14.33 -19.87
C ARG A 113 -18.91 -14.25 -18.35
N PHE A 114 -17.85 -14.71 -17.68
CA PHE A 114 -17.71 -14.61 -16.22
C PHE A 114 -17.78 -13.16 -15.76
N GLN A 115 -16.95 -12.28 -16.35
CA GLN A 115 -16.92 -10.85 -16.02
C GLN A 115 -18.30 -10.20 -16.19
N SER A 116 -18.96 -10.42 -17.35
CA SER A 116 -20.26 -9.82 -17.67
C SER A 116 -21.37 -10.25 -16.72
N GLN A 117 -21.37 -11.52 -16.31
CA GLN A 117 -22.35 -12.03 -15.36
C GLN A 117 -22.06 -11.57 -13.94
N ALA A 118 -20.80 -11.65 -13.50
CA ALA A 118 -20.39 -11.29 -12.15
C ALA A 118 -20.62 -9.80 -11.86
N ILE A 119 -20.29 -8.91 -12.80
CA ILE A 119 -20.49 -7.47 -12.58
C ILE A 119 -21.98 -7.12 -12.42
N THR A 120 -22.86 -7.74 -13.20
CA THR A 120 -24.30 -7.48 -13.15
C THR A 120 -24.89 -7.90 -11.81
N GLU A 121 -24.37 -8.97 -11.21
CA GLU A 121 -24.82 -9.47 -9.92
C GLU A 121 -24.23 -8.70 -8.73
N ILE A 122 -22.95 -8.31 -8.80
CA ILE A 122 -22.26 -7.58 -7.74
C ILE A 122 -22.67 -6.09 -7.74
N PHE A 123 -22.90 -5.51 -8.92
CA PHE A 123 -23.31 -4.12 -9.13
C PHE A 123 -24.65 -4.04 -9.86
N PRO A 124 -25.76 -4.39 -9.19
CA PRO A 124 -27.09 -4.22 -9.76
C PRO A 124 -27.44 -2.73 -9.85
N ALA A 125 -28.44 -2.40 -10.68
CA ALA A 125 -28.92 -1.02 -10.84
C ALA A 125 -29.48 -0.41 -9.54
N SER A 126 -29.87 -1.23 -8.55
CA SER A 126 -30.30 -0.78 -7.23
C SER A 126 -29.16 -0.33 -6.31
N GLY A 127 -27.91 -0.57 -6.70
CA GLY A 127 -26.72 -0.34 -5.88
C GLY A 127 -26.15 -1.63 -5.28
N PRO A 128 -24.82 -1.71 -5.09
CA PRO A 128 -24.13 -2.92 -4.62
C PRO A 128 -24.34 -3.23 -3.13
N VAL A 129 -24.73 -2.25 -2.31
CA VAL A 129 -24.85 -2.40 -0.86
C VAL A 129 -26.29 -2.72 -0.45
N ARG A 130 -26.45 -3.74 0.37
CA ARG A 130 -27.71 -4.15 1.00
C ARG A 130 -27.54 -4.21 2.51
N THR A 131 -28.49 -3.67 3.26
CA THR A 131 -28.45 -3.71 4.73
C THR A 131 -29.30 -4.85 5.28
N ASN A 132 -28.87 -5.42 6.41
CA ASN A 132 -29.64 -6.43 7.15
C ASN A 132 -29.69 -6.05 8.63
N ILE A 133 -30.88 -6.02 9.21
CA ILE A 133 -31.08 -5.61 10.61
C ILE A 133 -30.98 -6.84 11.50
N ILE A 134 -29.97 -6.86 12.36
CA ILE A 134 -29.77 -7.94 13.32
C ILE A 134 -30.59 -7.65 14.59
N GLY A 135 -31.47 -8.58 14.96
CA GLY A 135 -32.27 -8.52 16.18
C GLY A 135 -33.68 -7.95 15.98
N LYS A 136 -34.24 -7.33 17.04
CA LYS A 136 -35.59 -6.75 16.98
C LYS A 136 -35.62 -5.58 15.99
N MET A 137 -36.52 -5.67 15.01
CA MET A 137 -36.81 -4.58 14.09
C MET A 137 -37.57 -3.49 14.81
N THR A 138 -36.97 -2.29 14.86
CA THR A 138 -37.61 -1.06 15.32
C THR A 138 -37.60 -0.07 14.16
N GLU A 139 -38.58 0.83 14.14
CA GLU A 139 -38.71 1.85 13.08
C GLU A 139 -37.44 2.72 12.96
N GLU A 140 -36.81 3.05 14.09
CA GLU A 140 -35.55 3.79 14.13
C GLU A 140 -34.39 3.03 13.47
N LYS A 141 -34.28 1.72 13.71
CA LYS A 141 -33.24 0.87 13.11
C LYS A 141 -33.46 0.69 11.62
N GLU A 142 -34.71 0.60 11.19
CA GLU A 142 -35.03 0.54 9.76
C GLU A 142 -34.68 1.84 9.05
N ALA A 143 -35.02 2.97 9.65
CA ALA A 143 -34.62 4.28 9.13
C ALA A 143 -33.10 4.43 9.09
N GLN A 144 -32.38 3.95 10.10
CA GLN A 144 -30.92 3.94 10.10
C GLN A 144 -30.33 3.05 9.00
N ALA A 145 -30.85 1.84 8.84
CA ALA A 145 -30.42 0.91 7.81
C ALA A 145 -30.57 1.52 6.41
N ARG A 146 -31.73 2.11 6.11
CA ARG A 146 -31.96 2.82 4.84
C ARG A 146 -31.01 3.98 4.62
N ARG A 147 -30.68 4.76 5.67
CA ARG A 147 -29.70 5.86 5.55
C ARG A 147 -28.31 5.34 5.21
N VAL A 148 -27.85 4.29 5.89
CA VAL A 148 -26.53 3.68 5.64
C VAL A 148 -26.49 3.07 4.24
N GLU A 149 -27.53 2.36 3.84
CA GLU A 149 -27.64 1.77 2.50
C GLU A 149 -27.56 2.84 1.41
N ASN A 150 -28.37 3.89 1.52
CA ASN A 150 -28.39 4.99 0.55
C ASN A 150 -27.05 5.73 0.49
N TYR A 151 -26.43 5.99 1.65
CA TYR A 151 -25.13 6.67 1.71
C TYR A 151 -24.02 5.83 1.09
N MET A 152 -23.92 4.54 1.44
CA MET A 152 -22.89 3.66 0.91
C MET A 152 -23.08 3.41 -0.59
N ASN A 153 -24.32 3.28 -1.07
CA ASN A 153 -24.59 3.17 -2.49
C ASN A 153 -24.21 4.48 -3.22
N TYR A 154 -24.59 5.65 -2.70
CA TYR A 154 -24.15 6.94 -3.24
C TYR A 154 -22.62 7.06 -3.31
N LEU A 155 -21.91 6.68 -2.24
CA LEU A 155 -20.45 6.70 -2.18
C LEU A 155 -19.84 5.84 -3.29
N LEU A 156 -20.31 4.60 -3.47
CA LEU A 156 -19.74 3.66 -4.43
C LEU A 156 -20.15 3.91 -5.89
N THR A 157 -21.29 4.56 -6.14
CA THR A 157 -21.80 4.79 -7.50
C THR A 157 -21.55 6.20 -8.02
N GLU A 158 -21.61 7.22 -7.17
CA GLU A 158 -21.53 8.63 -7.58
C GLU A 158 -20.20 9.29 -7.17
N ASP A 159 -19.76 9.10 -5.92
CA ASP A 159 -18.50 9.69 -5.46
C ASP A 159 -17.32 8.93 -6.08
N MET A 160 -17.17 7.64 -5.76
CA MET A 160 -16.09 6.78 -6.27
C MET A 160 -16.32 6.31 -7.71
N THR A 161 -16.30 7.24 -8.67
CA THR A 161 -16.56 6.98 -10.09
C THR A 161 -15.73 5.85 -10.72
N GLU A 162 -14.50 5.65 -10.23
CA GLU A 162 -13.56 4.63 -10.66
C GLU A 162 -13.90 3.22 -10.16
N TYR A 163 -14.67 3.12 -9.07
CA TYR A 163 -14.88 1.86 -8.34
C TYR A 163 -15.48 0.76 -9.20
N ARG A 164 -16.40 1.12 -10.10
CA ARG A 164 -17.02 0.17 -11.03
C ARG A 164 -16.01 -0.36 -12.05
N ASN A 165 -15.29 0.53 -12.72
CA ASN A 165 -14.31 0.15 -13.76
C ASN A 165 -13.19 -0.69 -13.15
N GLU A 166 -12.69 -0.31 -11.98
CA GLU A 166 -11.70 -1.10 -11.21
C GLU A 166 -12.23 -2.49 -10.86
N SER A 167 -13.51 -2.59 -10.47
CA SER A 167 -14.14 -3.87 -10.17
C SER A 167 -14.33 -4.74 -11.43
N GLU A 168 -14.65 -4.13 -12.57
CA GLU A 168 -14.74 -4.82 -13.86
C GLU A 168 -13.37 -5.38 -14.29
N ASN A 169 -12.30 -4.59 -14.12
CA ASN A 169 -10.92 -5.01 -14.40
C ASN A 169 -10.49 -6.16 -13.47
N MET A 170 -10.81 -6.06 -12.18
CA MET A 170 -10.57 -7.12 -11.20
C MET A 170 -11.26 -8.43 -11.60
N LEU A 171 -12.53 -8.37 -12.01
CA LEU A 171 -13.29 -9.55 -12.43
C LEU A 171 -12.80 -10.17 -13.74
N PHE A 172 -12.13 -9.40 -14.59
CA PHE A 172 -11.46 -9.94 -15.77
C PHE A 172 -10.18 -10.71 -15.40
N SER A 173 -9.38 -10.16 -14.48
CA SER A 173 -8.11 -10.77 -14.06
C SER A 173 -8.30 -11.99 -13.14
N LEU A 174 -9.30 -11.96 -12.25
CA LEU A 174 -9.59 -13.02 -11.29
C LEU A 174 -9.65 -14.46 -11.88
N PRO A 175 -10.42 -14.75 -12.95
CA PRO A 175 -10.47 -16.10 -13.52
C PRO A 175 -9.17 -16.52 -14.22
N LEU A 176 -8.29 -15.57 -14.57
CA LEU A 176 -7.01 -15.82 -15.21
C LEU A 176 -5.89 -16.08 -14.19
N ALA A 177 -5.77 -15.17 -13.22
CA ALA A 177 -4.75 -15.22 -12.18
C ALA A 177 -5.11 -16.17 -11.03
N GLY A 178 -6.40 -16.47 -10.86
CA GLY A 178 -6.95 -17.26 -9.75
C GLY A 178 -7.09 -16.47 -8.44
N SER A 179 -6.53 -15.26 -8.38
CA SER A 179 -6.60 -14.35 -7.23
C SER A 179 -6.63 -12.92 -7.71
N ALA A 180 -7.30 -12.05 -6.96
CA ALA A 180 -7.38 -10.63 -7.24
C ALA A 180 -7.54 -9.89 -5.91
N PHE A 181 -6.85 -8.76 -5.77
CA PHE A 181 -6.84 -8.00 -4.52
C PHE A 181 -7.44 -6.62 -4.75
N LYS A 182 -8.03 -6.05 -3.69
CA LYS A 182 -8.60 -4.70 -3.71
C LYS A 182 -8.13 -3.98 -2.46
N LYS A 183 -7.44 -2.86 -2.65
CA LYS A 183 -6.98 -1.99 -1.56
C LYS A 183 -7.92 -0.81 -1.45
N ILE A 184 -8.45 -0.61 -0.25
CA ILE A 184 -9.27 0.54 0.11
C ILE A 184 -8.42 1.40 1.02
N TYR A 185 -8.22 2.66 0.64
CA TYR A 185 -7.40 3.61 1.39
C TYR A 185 -8.00 5.01 1.32
N TRP A 186 -7.60 5.87 2.25
CA TRP A 186 -7.95 7.28 2.21
C TRP A 186 -6.94 8.03 1.34
N ASP A 187 -7.40 8.68 0.27
CA ASP A 187 -6.53 9.47 -0.59
C ASP A 187 -6.38 10.89 -0.04
N VAL A 188 -5.15 11.28 0.32
CA VAL A 188 -4.85 12.60 0.89
C VAL A 188 -5.05 13.73 -0.13
N ASN A 189 -4.87 13.47 -1.42
CA ASN A 189 -5.06 14.49 -2.47
C ASN A 189 -6.54 14.70 -2.79
N MET A 190 -7.31 13.61 -2.88
CA MET A 190 -8.74 13.66 -3.21
C MET A 190 -9.65 13.83 -1.98
N GLN A 191 -9.12 13.66 -0.76
CA GLN A 191 -9.84 13.79 0.51
C GLN A 191 -11.10 12.92 0.57
N ARG A 192 -10.98 11.68 0.09
CA ARG A 192 -12.07 10.70 0.00
C ARG A 192 -11.53 9.26 0.03
N PRO A 193 -12.35 8.25 0.36
CA PRO A 193 -11.94 6.87 0.24
C PRO A 193 -11.83 6.48 -1.23
N CYS A 194 -10.70 5.89 -1.59
CA CYS A 194 -10.44 5.33 -2.90
C CYS A 194 -10.30 3.80 -2.81
N SER A 195 -10.64 3.12 -3.89
CA SER A 195 -10.50 1.66 -3.99
C SER A 195 -9.81 1.33 -5.29
N MET A 196 -8.66 0.69 -5.17
CA MET A 196 -7.81 0.29 -6.29
C MET A 196 -7.81 -1.23 -6.44
N PHE A 197 -7.92 -1.72 -7.68
CA PHE A 197 -7.62 -3.11 -8.00
C PHE A 197 -6.11 -3.32 -8.01
N ILE A 198 -5.64 -4.32 -7.26
CA ILE A 198 -4.25 -4.75 -7.26
C ILE A 198 -4.18 -6.10 -7.99
N PRO A 199 -3.49 -6.17 -9.14
CA PRO A 199 -3.22 -7.41 -9.85
C PRO A 199 -2.44 -8.40 -8.97
N ALA A 200 -2.64 -9.71 -9.19
CA ALA A 200 -2.00 -10.74 -8.37
C ALA A 200 -0.46 -10.72 -8.51
N GLU A 201 0.05 -10.31 -9.65
CA GLU A 201 1.48 -10.13 -9.91
C GLU A 201 2.10 -9.02 -9.05
N ASP A 202 1.31 -8.00 -8.70
CA ASP A 202 1.76 -6.83 -7.93
C ASP A 202 1.50 -6.97 -6.42
N PHE A 203 1.00 -8.12 -5.97
CA PHE A 203 0.81 -8.42 -4.56
C PHE A 203 1.58 -9.69 -4.16
N VAL A 204 2.55 -9.54 -3.28
CA VAL A 204 3.40 -10.63 -2.78
C VAL A 204 3.04 -10.90 -1.33
N VAL A 205 2.71 -12.14 -1.00
CA VAL A 205 2.34 -12.56 0.35
C VAL A 205 3.33 -13.60 0.83
N SER A 206 3.66 -13.55 2.12
CA SER A 206 4.57 -14.53 2.73
C SER A 206 4.10 -15.97 2.53
N TYR A 207 5.04 -16.85 2.16
CA TYR A 207 4.75 -18.25 1.89
C TYR A 207 4.20 -18.97 3.12
N GLY A 208 3.13 -19.76 2.92
CA GLY A 208 2.53 -20.59 3.97
C GLY A 208 1.40 -19.93 4.75
N ALA A 209 1.06 -18.67 4.47
CA ALA A 209 -0.14 -18.04 5.02
C ALA A 209 -1.41 -18.51 4.29
N SER A 210 -2.37 -19.06 5.03
CA SER A 210 -3.68 -19.44 4.47
C SER A 210 -4.68 -18.29 4.41
N ASP A 211 -4.46 -17.24 5.20
CA ASP A 211 -5.27 -16.03 5.29
C ASP A 211 -4.33 -14.82 5.36
N LEU A 212 -4.68 -13.73 4.68
CA LEU A 212 -3.96 -12.46 4.70
C LEU A 212 -3.82 -11.90 6.11
N ARG A 213 -4.80 -12.15 6.99
CA ARG A 213 -4.76 -11.70 8.39
C ARG A 213 -3.69 -12.40 9.24
N THR A 214 -3.29 -13.60 8.81
CA THR A 214 -2.29 -14.42 9.50
C THR A 214 -0.95 -14.40 8.78
N ALA A 215 -0.87 -13.71 7.64
CA ALA A 215 0.36 -13.58 6.91
C ALA A 215 1.32 -12.72 7.72
N ALA A 216 2.52 -13.24 7.96
CA ALA A 216 3.58 -12.48 8.62
C ALA A 216 3.96 -11.22 7.81
N ARG A 217 3.73 -11.27 6.49
CA ARG A 217 4.01 -10.15 5.61
C ARG A 217 3.13 -10.15 4.37
N ALA A 218 2.70 -8.97 3.98
CA ALA A 218 2.06 -8.72 2.69
C ALA A 218 2.68 -7.47 2.06
N THR A 219 3.09 -7.57 0.80
CA THR A 219 3.79 -6.51 0.07
C THR A 219 3.01 -6.16 -1.19
N HIS A 220 2.61 -4.90 -1.29
CA HIS A 220 2.05 -4.32 -2.49
C HIS A 220 3.16 -3.61 -3.27
N VAL A 221 3.35 -4.02 -4.51
CA VAL A 221 4.31 -3.45 -5.46
C VAL A 221 3.61 -2.37 -6.26
N MET A 222 3.82 -1.12 -5.87
CA MET A 222 3.23 0.05 -6.54
C MET A 222 4.21 0.64 -7.54
N ARG A 223 3.68 1.23 -8.60
CA ARG A 223 4.47 2.02 -9.56
C ARG A 223 3.93 3.43 -9.60
N MET A 224 4.74 4.40 -9.21
CA MET A 224 4.35 5.79 -9.13
C MET A 224 5.30 6.64 -9.96
N THR A 225 4.78 7.70 -10.57
CA THR A 225 5.63 8.71 -11.19
C THR A 225 6.35 9.50 -10.10
N LEU A 226 7.53 10.03 -10.40
CA LEU A 226 8.25 10.91 -9.47
C LEU A 226 7.36 12.09 -9.02
N ASN A 227 6.54 12.64 -9.91
CA ASN A 227 5.64 13.74 -9.59
C ASN A 227 4.57 13.35 -8.56
N ASP A 228 4.06 12.12 -8.58
CA ASP A 228 3.08 11.67 -7.60
C ASP A 228 3.72 11.39 -6.25
N ILE A 229 4.96 10.88 -6.23
CA ILE A 229 5.75 10.75 -5.00
C ILE A 229 6.00 12.13 -4.39
N LEU A 230 6.42 13.10 -5.21
CA LEU A 230 6.65 14.47 -4.75
C LEU A 230 5.39 15.10 -4.13
N LYS A 231 4.20 14.89 -4.72
CA LYS A 231 2.94 15.37 -4.12
C LYS A 231 2.72 14.79 -2.72
N LEU A 232 3.05 13.52 -2.53
CA LEU A 232 2.93 12.85 -1.22
C LEU A 232 4.01 13.31 -0.23
N GLN A 233 5.21 13.65 -0.70
CA GLN A 233 6.24 14.29 0.12
C GLN A 233 5.81 15.69 0.58
N TYR A 234 5.26 16.50 -0.33
CA TYR A 234 4.70 17.82 0.02
C TYR A 234 3.48 17.74 0.95
N ALA A 235 2.76 16.61 0.95
CA ALA A 235 1.64 16.35 1.85
C ALA A 235 2.08 15.74 3.20
N GLU A 236 3.39 15.69 3.47
CA GLU A 236 3.98 15.12 4.70
C GLU A 236 3.63 13.63 4.92
N PHE A 237 3.16 12.94 3.88
CA PHE A 237 2.86 11.51 3.93
C PHE A 237 4.12 10.67 3.70
N TYR A 238 5.00 11.13 2.82
CA TYR A 238 6.32 10.55 2.60
C TYR A 238 7.40 11.50 3.10
N ARG A 239 8.48 10.93 3.63
CA ARG A 239 9.68 11.67 4.02
C ARG A 239 10.25 12.43 2.82
N ASP A 240 10.65 13.67 3.04
CA ASP A 240 11.30 14.51 2.04
C ASP A 240 12.75 14.02 1.79
N VAL A 241 12.90 13.13 0.81
CA VAL A 241 14.18 12.59 0.35
C VAL A 241 14.30 12.73 -1.15
N GLU A 242 15.51 13.07 -1.61
CA GLU A 242 15.82 13.10 -3.03
C GLU A 242 16.00 11.67 -3.55
N LEU A 243 15.02 11.21 -4.33
CA LEU A 243 15.08 9.89 -4.94
C LEU A 243 15.95 9.93 -6.21
N PRO A 244 16.98 9.07 -6.31
CA PRO A 244 17.76 8.92 -7.53
C PRO A 244 16.89 8.32 -8.65
N GLN A 245 17.32 8.47 -9.90
CA GLN A 245 16.61 7.90 -11.05
C GLN A 245 16.39 6.39 -10.87
N SER A 246 15.13 5.96 -11.00
CA SER A 246 14.74 4.57 -10.88
C SER A 246 15.38 3.70 -11.95
N SER A 247 16.03 2.61 -11.54
CA SER A 247 16.28 1.46 -12.41
C SER A 247 15.07 0.54 -12.35
N VAL A 248 14.19 0.60 -13.34
CA VAL A 248 13.04 -0.32 -13.40
C VAL A 248 13.60 -1.74 -13.56
N GLY A 249 13.43 -2.56 -12.51
CA GLY A 249 13.69 -3.99 -12.59
C GLY A 249 12.77 -4.64 -13.63
N THR A 250 13.32 -5.49 -14.49
CA THR A 250 12.55 -6.10 -15.57
C THR A 250 11.71 -7.25 -15.03
N ASP A 251 10.40 -7.04 -14.90
CA ASP A 251 9.46 -8.08 -14.48
C ASP A 251 8.95 -8.87 -15.69
N ARG A 252 9.19 -10.19 -15.70
CA ARG A 252 8.85 -11.09 -16.82
C ARG A 252 7.35 -11.16 -17.08
N ILE A 253 6.51 -11.05 -16.04
CA ILE A 253 5.05 -11.07 -16.20
C ILE A 253 4.59 -9.80 -16.90
N LYS A 254 5.15 -8.65 -16.53
CA LYS A 254 4.79 -7.36 -17.12
C LYS A 254 5.24 -7.22 -18.55
N GLN A 255 6.44 -7.72 -18.88
CA GLN A 255 6.87 -7.86 -20.27
C GLN A 255 5.85 -8.62 -21.10
N LYS A 256 5.32 -9.73 -20.57
CA LYS A 256 4.30 -10.54 -21.23
C LYS A 256 2.97 -9.81 -21.39
N TYR A 257 2.52 -9.08 -20.36
CA TYR A 257 1.34 -8.23 -20.44
C TYR A 257 1.47 -7.14 -21.52
N ASN A 258 2.58 -6.42 -21.55
CA ASN A 258 2.86 -5.40 -22.57
C ASN A 258 2.89 -6.04 -23.97
N GLU A 259 3.59 -7.17 -24.11
CA GLU A 259 3.63 -7.95 -25.35
C GLU A 259 2.24 -8.41 -25.84
N LEU A 260 1.31 -8.73 -24.94
CA LEU A 260 -0.06 -9.15 -25.23
C LEU A 260 -0.98 -7.98 -25.58
N ALA A 261 -0.82 -6.84 -24.92
CA ALA A 261 -1.56 -5.61 -25.21
C ALA A 261 -1.21 -5.01 -26.59
N GLY A 262 -0.16 -5.51 -27.24
CA GLY A 262 0.36 -4.96 -28.49
C GLY A 262 1.14 -3.66 -28.29
N ASP A 263 1.28 -3.23 -27.04
CA ASP A 263 2.26 -2.24 -26.66
C ASP A 263 3.63 -2.90 -26.78
N SER A 264 4.33 -2.60 -27.87
CA SER A 264 5.78 -2.70 -27.83
C SER A 264 6.19 -1.90 -26.60
N PRO A 265 6.94 -2.47 -25.63
CA PRO A 265 7.47 -1.64 -24.55
C PRO A 265 8.15 -0.48 -25.27
N ASN A 266 7.57 0.71 -25.15
CA ASN A 266 8.24 1.91 -25.63
C ASN A 266 9.45 1.96 -24.73
N TYR A 267 10.55 1.42 -25.25
CA TYR A 267 11.84 1.36 -24.58
C TYR A 267 12.23 2.78 -24.15
N ASP A 268 11.69 3.80 -24.82
CA ASP A 268 11.79 5.22 -24.49
C ASP A 268 11.00 5.69 -23.26
N TYR A 269 9.95 4.99 -22.80
CA TYR A 269 9.16 5.39 -21.62
C TYR A 269 9.65 4.70 -20.34
N GLU A 270 10.06 3.42 -20.43
CA GLU A 270 10.72 2.72 -19.32
C GLU A 270 12.19 3.16 -19.12
N LEU A 271 12.85 3.69 -20.17
CA LEU A 271 14.21 4.23 -20.13
C LEU A 271 14.25 5.76 -20.17
N ASN A 272 13.14 6.48 -19.98
CA ASN A 272 13.21 7.93 -19.76
C ASN A 272 13.58 8.22 -18.30
N SER A 273 14.72 7.67 -17.88
CA SER A 273 15.35 7.95 -16.58
C SER A 273 15.54 9.46 -16.36
N TYR A 274 15.60 10.26 -17.43
CA TYR A 274 15.81 11.72 -17.39
C TYR A 274 14.54 12.59 -17.40
N SER A 275 13.34 12.03 -17.62
CA SER A 275 12.11 12.82 -17.59
C SER A 275 11.39 12.68 -16.24
N LYS A 276 10.63 13.71 -15.84
CA LYS A 276 9.77 13.66 -14.64
C LYS A 276 8.67 12.57 -14.71
N ASP A 277 8.59 11.86 -15.83
CA ASP A 277 7.64 10.78 -16.09
C ASP A 277 8.24 9.40 -15.78
N GLY A 278 9.49 9.34 -15.28
CA GLY A 278 10.12 8.09 -14.84
C GLY A 278 9.31 7.40 -13.74
N LEU A 279 9.13 6.08 -13.87
CA LEU A 279 8.40 5.24 -12.93
C LEU A 279 9.32 4.72 -11.82
N HIS A 280 8.95 5.00 -10.58
CA HIS A 280 9.55 4.42 -9.37
C HIS A 280 8.72 3.21 -8.92
N THR A 281 9.41 2.17 -8.46
CA THR A 281 8.75 0.98 -7.90
C THR A 281 8.81 1.08 -6.39
N LEU A 282 7.66 1.28 -5.76
CA LEU A 282 7.51 1.33 -4.32
C LEU A 282 7.03 -0.02 -3.79
N LEU A 283 7.63 -0.48 -2.70
CA LEU A 283 7.21 -1.64 -1.95
C LEU A 283 6.53 -1.14 -0.68
N GLU A 284 5.21 -1.24 -0.63
CA GLU A 284 4.44 -1.00 0.59
C GLU A 284 4.24 -2.34 1.29
N MET A 285 4.76 -2.46 2.50
CA MET A 285 4.89 -3.71 3.23
C MET A 285 4.14 -3.63 4.55
N HIS A 286 3.12 -4.46 4.69
CA HIS A 286 2.45 -4.73 5.96
C HIS A 286 3.24 -5.80 6.70
N VAL A 287 3.89 -5.41 7.79
CA VAL A 287 4.83 -6.29 8.51
C VAL A 287 4.80 -5.96 10.00
N ASP A 288 5.11 -6.94 10.83
CA ASP A 288 5.34 -6.70 12.26
C ASP A 288 6.84 -6.39 12.48
N LEU A 289 7.17 -5.22 13.04
CA LEU A 289 8.56 -4.81 13.37
C LEU A 289 8.71 -4.47 14.85
N ASP A 290 9.91 -4.72 15.37
CA ASP A 290 10.35 -4.19 16.66
C ASP A 290 11.28 -3.00 16.39
N LEU A 291 10.72 -1.79 16.44
CA LEU A 291 11.41 -0.55 16.11
C LEU A 291 12.04 0.04 17.37
N LYS A 292 13.35 0.31 17.33
CA LYS A 292 14.05 0.97 18.45
C LYS A 292 13.41 2.31 18.78
N GLY A 293 13.13 2.54 20.05
CA GLY A 293 12.44 3.75 20.53
C GLY A 293 10.90 3.64 20.51
N PHE A 294 10.34 2.68 19.76
CA PHE A 294 8.90 2.44 19.64
C PHE A 294 8.52 1.00 20.04
N GLU A 295 9.35 0.37 20.86
CA GLU A 295 9.20 -1.01 21.32
C GLU A 295 7.97 -1.18 22.21
N ASP A 296 7.34 -2.35 22.15
CA ASP A 296 6.24 -2.69 23.05
C ASP A 296 6.73 -2.81 24.50
N LYS A 297 6.12 -2.03 25.39
CA LYS A 297 6.49 -1.95 26.81
C LYS A 297 5.31 -2.35 27.68
N ILE A 298 5.47 -3.44 28.43
CA ILE A 298 4.54 -3.84 29.49
C ILE A 298 5.22 -3.58 30.83
N GLU A 299 4.58 -2.76 31.68
CA GLU A 299 5.13 -2.38 33.00
C GLU A 299 6.54 -1.77 32.92
N GLY A 300 6.84 -1.06 31.83
CA GLY A 300 8.14 -0.40 31.61
C GLY A 300 9.28 -1.35 31.18
N ARG A 301 8.98 -2.62 30.87
CA ARG A 301 9.93 -3.58 30.30
C ARG A 301 9.58 -3.85 28.84
N GLU A 302 10.60 -3.81 27.99
CA GLU A 302 10.53 -4.23 26.60
C GLU A 302 10.13 -5.70 26.53
N THR A 303 9.09 -6.00 25.76
CA THR A 303 8.58 -7.36 25.59
C THR A 303 9.26 -8.08 24.43
N GLY A 304 9.86 -7.34 23.49
CA GLY A 304 10.37 -7.85 22.22
C GLY A 304 9.27 -8.33 21.28
N ILE A 305 8.02 -7.89 21.51
CA ILE A 305 6.89 -8.18 20.63
C ILE A 305 6.92 -7.18 19.49
N ALA A 306 7.04 -7.69 18.26
CA ALA A 306 6.93 -6.87 17.07
C ALA A 306 5.51 -6.30 16.92
N LEU A 307 5.42 -5.02 16.61
CA LEU A 307 4.17 -4.29 16.41
C LEU A 307 3.87 -4.14 14.91
N PRO A 308 2.59 -4.08 14.51
CA PRO A 308 2.22 -3.98 13.11
C PRO A 308 2.50 -2.57 12.54
N TYR A 309 3.28 -2.50 11.46
CA TYR A 309 3.59 -1.28 10.72
C TYR A 309 3.33 -1.42 9.22
N VAL A 310 3.21 -0.28 8.53
CA VAL A 310 3.12 -0.21 7.07
C VAL A 310 4.31 0.58 6.55
N VAL A 311 5.31 -0.15 6.05
CA VAL A 311 6.57 0.44 5.59
C VAL A 311 6.56 0.61 4.09
N THR A 312 6.81 1.83 3.59
CA THR A 312 6.95 2.11 2.16
C THR A 312 8.40 2.34 1.81
N ILE A 313 8.94 1.54 0.88
CA ILE A 313 10.35 1.59 0.44
C ILE A 313 10.39 1.84 -1.07
N ASP A 314 11.24 2.75 -1.54
CA ASP A 314 11.58 2.81 -2.96
C ASP A 314 12.60 1.71 -3.31
N GLN A 315 12.19 0.74 -4.12
CA GLN A 315 13.02 -0.44 -4.43
C GLN A 315 14.34 -0.07 -5.13
N GLY A 316 14.32 0.96 -5.97
CA GLY A 316 15.48 1.36 -6.76
C GLY A 316 16.59 2.00 -5.93
N SER A 317 16.21 2.86 -4.97
CA SER A 317 17.15 3.55 -4.08
C SER A 317 17.42 2.82 -2.77
N GLY A 318 16.49 1.99 -2.30
CA GLY A 318 16.50 1.40 -0.97
C GLY A 318 16.15 2.40 0.14
N GLU A 319 15.63 3.58 -0.20
CA GLU A 319 15.23 4.59 0.77
C GLU A 319 13.82 4.30 1.32
N VAL A 320 13.65 4.47 2.63
CA VAL A 320 12.36 4.31 3.32
C VAL A 320 11.61 5.65 3.27
N LEU A 321 10.43 5.65 2.67
CA LEU A 321 9.58 6.83 2.50
C LEU A 321 8.62 7.02 3.66
N SER A 322 8.05 5.94 4.20
CA SER A 322 7.14 5.99 5.34
C SER A 322 7.23 4.75 6.22
N VAL A 323 6.97 4.92 7.52
CA VAL A 323 6.79 3.85 8.52
C VAL A 323 5.58 4.19 9.39
#